data_AF-A0A090VFV3-F1
#
_entry.id   AF-A0A090VFV3-F1
#
_cell.length_a   1.000
_cell.length_b   1.000
_cell.length_c   1.000
_cell.angle_alpha   90.00
_cell.angle_beta   90.00
_cell.angle_gamma   90.00
#
_symmetry.space_group_name_H-M   'P 1'
#
loop_
_entity.id
_entity.type
_entity.pdbx_description
1 polymer ?
#
loop_
_entity_poly.entity_id
_entity_poly.type
_entity_poly.pdbx_seq_one_letter_code
_entity_poly.pdbx_strand_id
1 'polypeptide(L)' 'MIQEFEYNKLIFDAKFTFEPVIGEVYHLYKRENGESFLSIIAPEHCNFNPLGSFYLNADQTWEKI' A
#
# COMPACT_ATOMS: atom_id res chain seq x y z
N MET A 1 -21.49 19.68 3.78
CA MET A 1 -22.06 18.36 4.07
C MET A 1 -22.13 17.44 2.85
N ILE A 2 -22.71 17.84 1.70
CA ILE A 2 -22.72 16.97 0.50
C ILE A 2 -21.33 16.79 -0.14
N GLN A 3 -20.48 17.81 -0.05
CA GLN A 3 -19.18 17.84 -0.71
C GLN A 3 -18.11 16.94 -0.04
N GLU A 4 -18.15 16.71 1.27
CA GLU A 4 -17.28 15.73 1.99
C GLU A 4 -17.60 14.27 1.63
N PHE A 5 -18.85 14.00 1.30
CA PHE A 5 -19.32 12.67 0.91
C PHE A 5 -18.79 12.29 -0.48
N GLU A 6 -18.76 13.26 -1.40
CA GLU A 6 -18.17 13.15 -2.74
C GLU A 6 -16.63 12.98 -2.68
N TYR A 7 -15.93 13.73 -1.82
CA TYR A 7 -14.48 13.58 -1.64
C TYR A 7 -14.08 12.23 -1.03
N ASN A 8 -14.81 11.72 -0.03
CA ASN A 8 -14.60 10.36 0.47
C ASN A 8 -14.80 9.31 -0.63
N LYS A 9 -15.82 9.50 -1.46
CA LYS A 9 -16.14 8.62 -2.59
C LYS A 9 -15.04 8.63 -3.67
N LEU A 10 -14.44 9.79 -3.93
CA LEU A 10 -13.36 9.96 -4.91
C LEU A 10 -12.00 9.45 -4.41
N ILE A 11 -11.74 9.55 -3.10
CA ILE A 11 -10.61 8.88 -2.42
C ILE A 11 -10.84 7.36 -2.39
N PHE A 12 -12.10 6.90 -2.24
CA PHE A 12 -12.53 5.51 -2.41
C PHE A 12 -12.29 4.98 -3.84
N ASP A 13 -12.50 5.83 -4.86
CA ASP A 13 -12.37 5.46 -6.28
C ASP A 13 -10.95 5.66 -6.84
N ALA A 14 -10.03 6.25 -6.07
CA ALA A 14 -8.67 6.51 -6.51
C ALA A 14 -7.88 5.19 -6.66
N LYS A 15 -7.27 4.97 -7.83
CA LYS A 15 -6.18 4.00 -8.00
C LYS A 15 -4.96 4.53 -7.25
N PHE A 16 -4.73 4.04 -6.03
CA PHE A 16 -3.57 4.46 -5.25
C PHE A 16 -2.27 3.93 -5.85
N THR A 17 -1.56 4.82 -6.53
CA THR A 17 -0.14 4.72 -6.88
C THR A 17 0.62 5.60 -5.88
N PHE A 18 0.61 5.23 -4.60
CA PHE A 18 1.19 6.08 -3.57
C PHE A 18 2.72 6.15 -3.71
N GLU A 19 3.28 7.33 -3.48
CA GLU A 19 4.72 7.49 -3.25
C GLU A 19 5.05 6.91 -1.87
N PRO A 20 6.03 6.01 -1.77
CA PRO A 20 6.35 5.40 -0.50
C PRO A 20 7.01 6.42 0.43
N VAL A 21 6.59 6.42 1.69
CA VAL A 21 7.01 7.34 2.74
C VAL A 21 8.13 6.70 3.54
N ILE A 22 9.22 7.43 3.70
CA ILE A 22 10.36 7.02 4.53
C ILE A 22 9.88 6.82 5.97
N GLY A 23 10.33 5.74 6.61
CA GLY A 23 9.97 5.42 7.99
C GLY A 23 8.76 4.51 8.13
N GLU A 24 8.09 4.18 7.03
CA GLU A 24 6.93 3.32 7.02
C GLU A 24 7.26 1.89 6.56
N VAL A 25 6.47 0.94 7.05
CA VAL A 25 6.52 -0.45 6.62
C VAL A 25 5.49 -0.68 5.53
N TYR A 26 5.95 -1.27 4.45
CA TYR A 26 5.14 -1.70 3.33
C TYR A 26 5.23 -3.20 3.17
N HIS A 27 4.13 -3.80 2.76
CA HIS A 27 4.00 -5.22 2.51
C HIS A 27 3.86 -5.43 1.00
N LEU A 28 4.72 -6.27 0.44
CA LEU A 28 4.69 -6.65 -0.96
C LEU A 28 3.69 -7.80 -1.13
N TYR A 29 2.77 -7.62 -2.07
CA TYR A 29 1.75 -8.59 -2.39
C TYR A 29 1.81 -9.01 -3.85
N LYS A 30 1.29 -10.21 -4.14
CA LYS A 30 1.07 -10.69 -5.50
C LYS A 30 -0.42 -10.76 -5.79
N ARG A 31 -0.83 -10.15 -6.89
CA ARG A 31 -2.17 -10.29 -7.46
C ARG A 31 -2.28 -11.61 -8.22
N GLU A 32 -3.51 -12.08 -8.41
CA GLU A 32 -3.80 -13.31 -9.17
C GLU A 32 -3.39 -13.20 -10.64
N ASN A 33 -3.38 -11.99 -11.20
CA ASN A 33 -2.88 -11.72 -12.55
C ASN A 33 -1.34 -11.78 -12.67
N GLY A 34 -0.63 -12.04 -11.56
CA GLY A 34 0.82 -12.16 -11.50
C GLY A 34 1.55 -10.85 -11.19
N GLU A 35 0.86 -9.71 -11.16
CA GLU A 35 1.45 -8.42 -10.84
C GLU A 35 1.79 -8.32 -9.34
N SER A 36 2.92 -7.67 -9.04
CA SER A 36 3.32 -7.39 -7.66
C SER A 36 3.07 -5.92 -7.33
N PHE A 37 2.59 -5.65 -6.12
CA PHE A 37 2.32 -4.30 -5.64
C PHE A 37 2.65 -4.18 -4.16
N LEU A 38 3.08 -2.99 -3.74
CA LEU A 38 3.28 -2.66 -2.34
C LEU A 38 1.98 -2.12 -1.74
N SER A 39 1.80 -2.29 -0.42
CA SER A 39 0.71 -1.70 0.35
C SER A 39 1.16 -1.49 1.80
N ILE A 40 0.70 -0.42 2.45
CA ILE A 40 0.93 -0.18 3.89
C ILE A 40 0.03 -1.09 4.75
N ILE A 41 -1.04 -1.61 4.16
CA ILE A 41 -1.98 -2.48 4.87
C ILE A 41 -1.27 -3.80 5.17
N ALA A 42 -1.25 -4.18 6.44
CA ALA A 42 -0.63 -5.41 6.91
C ALA A 42 -1.37 -6.67 6.40
N PRO A 43 -0.68 -7.81 6.25
CA PRO A 43 -1.26 -9.04 5.70
C PRO A 43 -2.40 -9.61 6.54
N GLU A 44 -2.47 -9.31 7.83
CA GLU A 44 -3.58 -9.66 8.72
C GLU A 44 -4.87 -8.88 8.44
N HIS A 45 -4.76 -7.74 7.75
CA HIS A 45 -5.88 -6.85 7.44
C HIS A 45 -6.33 -6.92 5.98
N CYS A 46 -5.73 -7.80 5.18
CA CYS A 46 -6.11 -8.01 3.78
C CYS A 46 -6.01 -9.48 3.37
N ASN A 47 -6.69 -9.86 2.28
CA ASN A 47 -6.67 -11.23 1.74
C ASN A 47 -5.73 -11.39 0.54
N PHE A 48 -4.78 -10.47 0.37
CA PHE A 48 -3.79 -10.56 -0.71
C PHE A 48 -2.72 -11.59 -0.37
N ASN A 49 -2.01 -12.11 -1.38
CA ASN A 49 -0.93 -13.07 -1.16
C ASN A 49 0.38 -12.34 -0.77
N PRO A 50 0.80 -12.37 0.51
CA PRO A 50 1.99 -11.64 0.94
C PRO A 50 3.26 -12.34 0.46
N LEU A 51 4.18 -11.55 -0.10
CA LEU A 51 5.52 -11.99 -0.50
C LEU A 51 6.58 -11.61 0.55
N GLY A 52 6.33 -10.55 1.33
CA GLY A 52 7.20 -10.11 2.41
C GLY A 52 6.91 -8.68 2.84
N SER A 53 7.52 -8.27 3.94
CA SER A 53 7.44 -6.92 4.48
C SER A 53 8.77 -6.20 4.23
N PHE A 54 8.69 -4.90 3.97
CA PHE A 54 9.82 -4.06 3.63
C PHE A 54 9.66 -2.70 4.32
N TYR A 55 10.70 -2.27 4.99
CA TYR A 55 10.80 -0.94 5.57
C TYR A 55 11.48 0.00 4.57
N LEU A 56 10.90 1.18 4.34
CA LEU A 56 11.55 2.21 3.54
C LEU A 56 12.43 3.07 4.45
N ASN A 57 13.75 2.91 4.32
CA ASN A 57 14.70 3.64 5.16
C ASN A 57 14.97 5.08 4.66
N ALA A 58 15.75 5.84 5.44
CA ALA A 58 16.08 7.24 5.15
C ALA A 58 16.86 7.43 3.84
N ASP A 59 17.55 6.38 3.37
CA ASP A 59 18.28 6.36 2.11
C ASP A 59 17.37 5.96 0.92
N GLN A 60 16.04 5.97 1.11
CA GLN A 60 15.04 5.52 0.14
C GLN A 60 15.26 4.09 -0.35
N THR A 61 15.89 3.27 0.49
CA THR A 61 16.17 1.86 0.21
C THR A 61 15.18 0.98 0.96
N TRP A 62 14.70 -0.06 0.28
CA TRP A 62 13.80 -1.05 0.85
C TRP A 62 14.57 -2.14 1.59
N GLU A 63 14.34 -2.25 2.89
CA GLU A 63 14.96 -3.26 3.74
C GLU A 63 13.93 -4.30 4.15
N LYS A 64 14.21 -5.58 3.87
CA LYS A 64 13.32 -6.67 4.25
C LYS A 64 13.32 -6.85 5.76
N ILE A 65 12.13 -7.01 6.33
CA ILE A 65 11.86 -7.31 7.74
C ILE A 65 11.37 -8.75 7.92
#